data_AF-A0A945DXJ0-F1
#
_entry.id   AF-A0A945DXJ0-F1
#
_cell.length_a   1.000
_cell.length_b   1.000
_cell.length_c   1.000
_cell.angle_alpha   90.00
_cell.angle_beta   90.00
_cell.angle_gamma   90.00
#
_symmetry.space_group_name_H-M   'P 1'
#
loop_
_entity.id
_entity.type
_entity.pdbx_description
1 polymer ?
#
loop_
_entity_poly.entity_id
_entity_poly.type
_entity_poly.pdbx_seq_one_letter_code
_entity_poly.pdbx_strand_id
1 'polypeptide(L)'
;MRLKDSVFDSRKISEKLFQQLLQTIQGLLSKVHKYSDLKLSITAASAMCSAKNNAETAALIESIVGYPLKILSGAEECQCLTDGVKSFLPPFMVLDYPLK
;
A
#
# COMPACT_ATOMS: atom_id res chain seq x y z
N MET A 1 4.08 -0.67 -11.52
CA MET A 1 4.41 0.77 -11.32
C MET A 1 5.62 0.87 -10.40
N ARG A 2 6.61 1.72 -10.70
CA ARG A 2 7.80 1.95 -9.86
C ARG A 2 7.69 3.28 -9.10
N LEU A 3 6.79 3.33 -8.12
CA LEU A 3 6.47 4.57 -7.41
C LEU A 3 7.68 5.16 -6.68
N LYS A 4 8.55 4.31 -6.11
CA LYS A 4 9.74 4.72 -5.37
C LYS A 4 10.71 5.53 -6.24
N ASP A 5 11.03 5.02 -7.43
CA ASP A 5 11.98 5.67 -8.36
C ASP A 5 11.53 7.09 -8.70
N SER A 6 10.23 7.29 -8.91
CA SER A 6 9.69 8.60 -9.31
C SER A 6 9.47 9.57 -8.15
N VAL A 7 9.21 9.06 -6.94
CA VAL A 7 9.11 9.89 -5.71
C VAL A 7 10.50 10.26 -5.18
N PHE A 8 11.52 9.43 -5.40
CA PHE A 8 12.87 9.67 -4.86
C PHE A 8 13.48 10.98 -5.39
N ASP A 9 13.30 11.27 -6.68
CA ASP A 9 13.90 12.44 -7.32
C ASP A 9 13.20 13.76 -6.95
N SER A 10 11.87 13.74 -6.87
CA SER A 10 11.07 14.97 -6.64
C SER A 10 10.61 15.15 -5.19
N ARG A 11 10.75 14.11 -4.36
CA ARG A 11 10.14 13.96 -3.02
C ARG A 11 8.64 14.26 -2.97
N LYS A 12 7.96 14.23 -4.11
CA LYS A 12 6.52 14.50 -4.24
C LYS A 12 5.90 13.49 -5.18
N ILE A 13 4.62 13.25 -5.01
CA ILE A 13 3.81 12.55 -6.00
C ILE A 13 3.36 13.61 -7.00
N SER A 14 3.86 13.53 -8.22
CA SER A 14 3.45 14.42 -9.30
C SER A 14 2.05 14.07 -9.78
N GLU A 15 1.36 15.03 -10.41
CA GLU A 15 0.02 14.82 -10.96
C GLU A 15 -0.02 13.61 -11.92
N LYS A 16 1.00 13.48 -12.78
CA LYS A 16 1.10 12.34 -13.70
C LYS A 16 1.17 11.00 -12.94
N LEU A 17 1.96 10.93 -11.88
CA LEU A 17 2.07 9.71 -11.06
C LEU A 17 0.78 9.44 -10.30
N PHE A 18 0.14 10.49 -9.79
CA PHE A 18 -1.15 10.40 -9.13
C PHE A 18 -2.21 9.79 -10.04
N GLN A 19 -2.34 10.30 -11.28
CA GLN A 19 -3.27 9.77 -12.26
C GLN A 19 -2.98 8.30 -12.61
N GLN A 20 -1.70 7.93 -12.74
CA GLN A 20 -1.31 6.53 -12.96
C GLN A 20 -1.66 5.62 -11.77
N LEU A 21 -1.47 6.11 -10.54
CA LEU A 21 -1.82 5.40 -9.31
C LEU A 21 -3.34 5.17 -9.27
N LEU A 22 -4.12 6.22 -9.53
CA LEU A 22 -5.57 6.17 -9.51
C LEU A 22 -6.12 5.17 -10.53
N GLN A 23 -5.65 5.22 -11.77
CA GLN A 23 -6.02 4.26 -12.81
C GLN A 23 -5.67 2.82 -12.42
N THR A 24 -4.50 2.62 -11.80
CA THR A 24 -4.08 1.29 -11.32
C THR A 24 -5.00 0.78 -10.23
N ILE A 25 -5.34 1.62 -9.24
CA ILE A 25 -6.24 1.25 -8.13
C ILE A 25 -7.62 0.91 -8.68
N GLN A 26 -8.20 1.75 -9.53
CA GLN A 26 -9.50 1.51 -10.15
C GLN A 26 -9.52 0.23 -10.99
N GLY A 27 -8.44 -0.05 -11.73
CA GLY A 27 -8.28 -1.28 -12.52
C GLY A 27 -8.15 -2.54 -11.66
N LEU A 28 -7.66 -2.43 -10.42
CA LEU A 28 -7.67 -3.54 -9.45
C LEU A 28 -9.07 -3.71 -8.83
N LEU A 29 -9.72 -2.59 -8.48
CA LEU A 29 -11.04 -2.59 -7.88
C LEU A 29 -12.10 -3.19 -8.80
N SER A 30 -12.04 -2.92 -10.10
CA SER A 30 -12.97 -3.53 -11.07
C SER A 30 -12.89 -5.06 -11.09
N LYS A 31 -11.73 -5.66 -10.75
CA LYS A 31 -11.55 -7.12 -10.70
C LYS A 31 -12.15 -7.75 -9.45
N VAL A 32 -12.23 -6.98 -8.36
CA VAL A 32 -12.76 -7.44 -7.07
C VAL A 32 -14.21 -7.00 -6.84
N HIS A 33 -14.74 -6.07 -7.63
CA HIS A 33 -16.12 -5.58 -7.52
C HIS A 33 -17.19 -6.69 -7.68
N LYS A 34 -16.85 -7.80 -8.34
CA LYS A 34 -17.72 -8.98 -8.45
C LYS A 34 -18.01 -9.69 -7.12
N TYR A 35 -17.30 -9.33 -6.05
CA TYR A 35 -17.51 -9.88 -4.71
C TYR A 35 -18.21 -8.82 -3.86
N SER A 36 -19.52 -8.97 -3.67
CA SER A 36 -20.42 -7.99 -3.04
C SER A 36 -20.13 -7.71 -1.56
N ASP A 37 -19.51 -8.64 -0.85
CA ASP A 37 -19.35 -8.60 0.62
C ASP A 37 -17.90 -8.43 1.08
N LEU A 38 -17.02 -7.89 0.23
CA LEU A 38 -15.62 -7.68 0.61
C LEU A 38 -15.42 -6.39 1.39
N LYS A 39 -14.83 -6.52 2.59
CA LYS A 39 -14.22 -5.39 3.29
C LYS A 39 -12.86 -5.11 2.68
N LEU A 40 -12.74 -4.00 1.98
CA LEU A 40 -11.49 -3.57 1.33
C LEU A 40 -10.82 -2.45 2.13
N SER A 41 -9.49 -2.53 2.23
CA SER A 41 -8.64 -1.48 2.76
C SER A 41 -7.42 -1.33 1.87
N ILE A 42 -6.98 -0.09 1.66
CA ILE A 42 -5.79 0.22 0.87
C ILE A 42 -4.68 0.59 1.85
N THR A 43 -3.51 -0.02 1.69
CA THR A 43 -2.33 0.35 2.45
C THR A 43 -1.24 0.89 1.54
N ALA A 44 -0.53 1.89 2.05
CA ALA A 44 0.58 2.56 1.40
C ALA A 44 1.80 2.47 2.32
N ALA A 45 3.00 2.33 1.76
CA ALA A 45 4.20 2.08 2.55
C ALA A 45 5.32 3.09 2.21
N SER A 46 6.58 2.65 2.28
CA SER A 46 7.80 3.45 2.16
C SER A 46 7.79 4.58 1.12
N ALA A 47 7.35 4.33 -0.12
CA ALA A 47 7.34 5.35 -1.17
C ALA A 47 6.35 6.50 -0.89
N MET A 48 5.15 6.17 -0.41
CA MET A 48 4.15 7.17 0.00
C MET A 48 4.58 7.87 1.29
N CYS A 49 5.14 7.15 2.26
CA CYS A 49 5.65 7.75 3.49
C CYS A 49 6.74 8.81 3.22
N SER A 50 7.56 8.60 2.19
CA SER A 50 8.66 9.50 1.83
C SER A 50 8.23 10.73 1.03
N ALA A 51 7.00 10.75 0.49
CA ALA A 51 6.49 11.87 -0.27
C ALA A 51 6.06 13.03 0.65
N LYS A 52 6.42 14.27 0.32
CA LYS A 52 6.05 15.46 1.10
C LYS A 52 4.55 15.77 1.08
N ASN A 53 3.86 15.42 -0.02
CA ASN A 53 2.43 15.60 -0.20
C ASN A 53 1.64 14.31 0.07
N ASN A 54 2.16 13.45 0.94
CA ASN A 54 1.60 12.13 1.22
C ASN A 54 0.19 12.18 1.81
N ALA A 55 -0.06 13.04 2.79
CA ALA A 55 -1.35 13.17 3.46
C ALA A 55 -2.43 13.69 2.51
N GLU A 56 -2.10 14.74 1.74
CA GLU A 56 -2.97 15.29 0.70
C GLU A 56 -3.31 14.24 -0.36
N THR A 57 -2.29 13.54 -0.86
CA THR A 57 -2.48 12.50 -1.88
C THR A 57 -3.31 11.34 -1.35
N ALA A 58 -3.05 10.89 -0.12
CA ALA A 58 -3.81 9.82 0.54
C ALA A 58 -5.30 10.19 0.68
N ALA A 59 -5.59 11.38 1.20
CA ALA A 59 -6.95 11.88 1.36
C ALA A 59 -7.67 11.98 0.02
N LEU A 60 -6.98 12.43 -1.04
CA LEU A 60 -7.56 12.53 -2.37
C LEU A 60 -7.87 11.15 -2.97
N ILE A 61 -6.97 10.17 -2.81
CA ILE A 61 -7.23 8.79 -3.25
C ILE A 61 -8.44 8.23 -2.50
N GLU A 62 -8.47 8.33 -1.18
CA GLU A 62 -9.57 7.84 -0.35
C GLU A 62 -10.91 8.45 -0.76
N SER A 63 -10.94 9.77 -1.02
CA SER A 63 -12.14 10.47 -1.49
C SER A 63 -12.63 10.01 -2.86
N ILE A 64 -11.73 9.69 -3.80
CA ILE A 64 -12.12 9.28 -5.16
C ILE A 64 -12.49 7.78 -5.20
N VAL A 65 -11.76 6.97 -4.44
CA VAL A 65 -11.84 5.52 -4.50
C VAL A 65 -12.90 4.96 -3.54
N GLY A 66 -13.24 5.70 -2.48
CA GLY A 66 -14.27 5.31 -1.52
C GLY A 66 -13.83 4.21 -0.54
N TYR A 67 -12.54 3.90 -0.48
CA TYR A 67 -11.97 2.93 0.46
C TYR A 67 -10.90 3.57 1.34
N PRO A 68 -10.83 3.19 2.63
CA PRO A 68 -9.87 3.77 3.55
C PRO A 68 -8.44 3.50 3.08
N LEU A 69 -7.61 4.54 3.10
CA LEU A 69 -6.19 4.46 2.77
C LEU A 69 -5.34 4.75 4.00
N LYS A 70 -4.57 3.76 4.44
CA LYS A 70 -3.62 3.91 5.55
C LYS A 70 -2.20 3.91 5.05
N ILE A 71 -1.43 4.95 5.38
CA ILE A 71 0.03 4.93 5.22
C ILE A 71 0.62 4.23 6.45
N LEU A 72 1.32 3.10 6.21
CA LEU A 72 2.00 2.34 7.24
C LEU A 72 3.38 2.93 7.51
N SER A 73 3.74 3.01 8.78
CA SER A 73 5.12 3.17 9.22
C SER A 73 5.94 1.92 8.88
N GLY A 74 7.27 2.04 8.88
CA GLY A 74 8.15 0.88 8.64
C GLY A 74 7.97 -0.24 9.67
N ALA A 75 7.65 0.10 10.92
CA ALA A 75 7.34 -0.88 11.95
C ALA A 75 6.01 -1.61 11.68
N GLU A 76 4.97 -0.88 11.29
CA GLU A 76 3.67 -1.48 10.94
C GLU A 76 3.76 -2.35 9.67
N GLU A 77 4.52 -1.91 8.66
CA GLU A 77 4.78 -2.71 7.46
C GLU A 77 5.49 -4.02 7.82
N CYS A 78 6.55 -3.95 8.63
CA CYS A 78 7.28 -5.13 9.09
C CYS A 78 6.39 -6.10 9.89
N GLN A 79 5.56 -5.56 10.79
CA GLN A 79 4.62 -6.36 11.56
C GLN A 79 3.58 -7.05 10.66
N CYS A 80 2.98 -6.31 9.73
CA CYS A 80 1.98 -6.84 8.80
C CYS A 80 2.54 -7.98 7.94
N LEU A 81 3.79 -7.87 7.50
CA LEU A 81 4.49 -8.93 6.77
C LEU A 81 4.75 -10.14 7.67
N THR A 82 5.21 -9.90 8.90
CA THR A 82 5.47 -10.97 9.89
C THR A 82 4.21 -11.76 10.20
N ASP A 83 3.08 -11.08 10.40
CA ASP A 83 1.78 -11.71 10.67
C ASP A 83 1.26 -12.48 9.45
N GLY A 84 1.47 -11.95 8.23
CA GLY A 84 1.16 -12.65 6.99
C GLY A 84 1.94 -13.95 6.84
N VAL A 85 3.24 -13.92 7.10
CA VAL A 85 4.09 -15.14 7.05
C VAL A 85 3.64 -16.15 8.10
N LYS A 86 3.39 -15.72 9.34
CA LYS A 86 2.97 -16.61 10.44
C LYS A 86 1.58 -17.20 10.25
N SER A 87 0.67 -16.49 9.60
CA SER A 87 -0.70 -16.98 9.33
C SER A 87 -0.75 -17.97 8.16
N PHE A 88 0.21 -17.89 7.24
CA PHE A 88 0.28 -18.77 6.09
C PHE A 88 1.20 -19.99 6.30
N LEU A 89 2.32 -19.82 7.00
CA LEU A 89 3.32 -20.87 7.20
C LEU A 89 3.15 -21.56 8.55
N PRO A 90 3.39 -22.88 8.62
CA PRO A 90 3.46 -23.59 9.90
C PRO A 90 4.55 -23.01 10.81
N PRO A 91 4.36 -22.98 12.14
CA PRO A 91 5.29 -22.36 13.09
C PRO A 91 6.74 -22.85 12.98
N PHE A 92 6.93 -24.14 12.66
CA PHE A 92 8.27 -24.74 12.54
C PHE A 92 9.08 -24.18 11.36
N MET A 93 8.43 -23.72 10.28
CA MET A 93 9.13 -23.10 9.15
C MET A 93 9.55 -21.65 9.40
N VAL A 94 8.97 -21.00 10.41
CA VAL A 94 9.27 -19.60 10.78
C VAL A 94 10.43 -19.53 11.78
N LEU A 95 10.66 -20.60 12.56
CA LEU A 95 11.65 -20.65 13.64
C LEU A 95 13.09 -20.92 13.15
N ASP A 96 13.28 -21.48 11.96
CA ASP A 96 14.61 -21.88 11.46
C ASP A 96 15.42 -20.74 10.81
N TYR A 97 14.84 -19.56 10.63
CA TYR A 97 15.55 -18.39 10.11
C TYR A 97 15.38 -17.19 11.03
N PRO A 98 16.27 -16.99 12.01
CA PRO A 98 16.35 -15.69 12.67
C PRO A 98 16.86 -14.71 11.62
N LEU A 99 15.99 -13.82 11.15
CA LEU A 99 16.38 -12.60 10.46
C LEU A 99 17.20 -11.78 11.48
N LYS A 100 18.52 -11.96 11.46
CA LYS A 100 19.50 -11.17 12.21
C LYS A 100 19.72 -9.83 11.54
#